data_AF-A0A917Q2T3-F1
#
_entry.id   AF-A0A917Q2T3-F1
#
_cell.length_a   1.000
_cell.length_b   1.000
_cell.length_c   1.000
_cell.angle_alpha   90.00
_cell.angle_beta   90.00
_cell.angle_gamma   90.00
#
_symmetry.space_group_name_H-M   'P 1'
#
loop_
_entity.id
_entity.type
_entity.pdbx_description
1 polymer ?
#
loop_
_entity_poly.entity_id
_entity_poly.type
_entity_poly.pdbx_seq_one_letter_code
_entity_poly.pdbx_strand_id
1 'polypeptide(L)'
;MCILFLSIYKIEKGEYDMIDYMTISETAQLLHSYEIECDESDVRQWITEGKIKASKDGNNYLVDEPDVLDFLEDLSKVGSAYEKGIDDQTKIARLEKEIKELHKEVEQLECEKLNLELKLGILPF
;
A
#
# COMPACT_ATOMS: atom_id res chain seq x y z
N MET A 1 2.80 8.63 -0.45
CA MET A 1 3.11 9.18 0.89
C MET A 1 2.17 8.65 1.98
N CYS A 2 1.33 7.64 1.72
CA CYS A 2 0.28 7.18 2.65
C CYS A 2 0.67 5.96 3.51
N ILE A 3 1.65 5.15 3.09
CA ILE A 3 2.02 3.91 3.80
C ILE A 3 2.68 4.20 5.17
N LEU A 4 3.36 5.34 5.31
CA LEU A 4 3.97 5.74 6.59
C LEU A 4 2.92 6.08 7.66
N PHE A 5 1.70 6.48 7.28
CA PHE A 5 0.62 6.75 8.24
C PHE A 5 0.09 5.46 8.88
N LEU A 6 0.02 4.36 8.13
CA LEU A 6 -0.43 3.06 8.63
C LEU A 6 0.53 2.49 9.68
N SER A 7 1.84 2.65 9.49
CA SER A 7 2.86 2.19 10.44
C SER A 7 2.85 2.99 11.75
N ILE A 8 2.54 4.30 11.70
CA ILE A 8 2.43 5.14 12.89
C ILE A 8 1.14 4.81 13.65
N TYR A 9 0.03 4.56 12.96
CA TYR A 9 -1.25 4.17 13.57
C TYR A 9 -1.16 2.86 14.38
N LYS A 10 -0.32 1.91 13.94
CA LYS A 10 -0.08 0.62 14.62
C LYS A 10 0.73 0.71 15.92
N ILE A 11 1.52 1.77 16.13
CA ILE A 11 2.41 1.89 17.30
C ILE A 11 1.68 2.53 18.51
N GLU A 12 0.63 3.32 18.29
CA GLU A 12 -0.02 4.07 19.39
C GLU A 12 -1.18 3.35 20.08
N LYS A 13 -1.75 2.28 19.51
CA LYS A 13 -2.84 1.51 20.17
C LYS A 13 -2.33 0.18 20.71
N GLY A 14 -1.90 0.19 21.96
CA GLY A 14 -1.82 -1.02 22.78
C GLY A 14 -3.21 -1.62 23.00
N GLU A 15 -3.29 -2.94 22.78
CA GLU A 15 -4.30 -3.89 23.30
C GLU A 15 -5.71 -3.34 23.57
N TYR A 16 -6.57 -3.32 22.55
CA TYR A 16 -8.00 -3.66 22.69
C TYR A 16 -8.50 -4.23 21.36
N ASP A 17 -8.70 -5.55 21.35
CA ASP A 17 -9.17 -6.36 20.24
C ASP A 17 -10.69 -6.14 20.07
N MET A 18 -11.07 -4.95 19.58
CA MET A 18 -12.40 -4.70 19.04
C MET A 18 -12.29 -4.95 17.53
N ILE A 19 -12.62 -6.16 17.11
CA ILE A 19 -12.82 -6.46 15.69
C ILE A 19 -14.01 -5.61 15.25
N ASP A 20 -13.75 -4.48 14.60
CA ASP A 20 -14.80 -3.63 14.06
C ASP A 20 -15.26 -4.28 12.75
N TYR A 21 -16.48 -4.80 12.78
CA TYR A 21 -17.12 -5.36 11.60
C TYR A 21 -17.82 -4.23 10.86
N MET A 22 -17.54 -4.11 9.57
CA MET A 22 -18.12 -3.10 8.71
C MET A 22 -19.15 -3.71 7.77
N THR A 23 -20.13 -2.91 7.38
CA THR A 23 -20.99 -3.21 6.24
C THR A 23 -20.22 -3.07 4.92
N ILE A 24 -20.78 -3.60 3.83
CA ILE A 24 -20.22 -3.42 2.47
C ILE A 24 -20.14 -1.94 2.10
N SER A 25 -21.14 -1.14 2.51
CA SER A 25 -21.18 0.28 2.22
C SER A 25 -20.08 1.05 2.96
N GLU A 26 -19.87 0.74 4.23
CA GLU A 26 -18.76 1.29 5.03
C GLU A 26 -17.40 0.84 4.47
N THR A 27 -17.30 -0.41 4.02
CA THR A 27 -16.08 -0.92 3.36
C THR A 27 -15.76 -0.13 2.08
N ALA A 28 -16.76 0.13 1.24
CA ALA A 28 -16.57 0.94 0.03
C ALA A 28 -16.14 2.38 0.38
N GLN A 29 -16.76 2.99 1.40
CA GLN A 29 -16.37 4.31 1.89
C GLN A 29 -14.94 4.34 2.45
N LEU A 30 -14.53 3.30 3.18
CA LEU A 30 -13.17 3.16 3.67
C LEU A 30 -12.19 3.09 2.49
N LEU A 31 -12.46 2.24 1.50
CA LEU A 31 -11.63 2.12 0.30
C LEU A 31 -11.52 3.45 -0.47
N HIS A 32 -12.62 4.20 -0.58
CA HIS A 32 -12.60 5.56 -1.15
C HIS A 32 -11.70 6.52 -0.39
N SER A 33 -11.63 6.42 0.94
CA SER A 33 -10.74 7.25 1.75
C SER A 33 -9.25 6.99 1.47
N TYR A 34 -8.93 5.83 0.89
CA TYR A 34 -7.60 5.46 0.38
C TYR A 34 -7.47 5.66 -1.14
N GLU A 35 -8.36 6.44 -1.75
CA GLU A 35 -8.36 6.78 -3.18
C GLU A 35 -8.57 5.58 -4.11
N ILE A 36 -9.11 4.47 -3.61
CA ILE A 36 -9.51 3.32 -4.43
C ILE A 36 -10.88 3.61 -5.04
N GLU A 37 -10.97 3.67 -6.36
CA GLU A 37 -12.25 3.80 -7.07
C GLU A 37 -12.95 2.44 -7.11
N CYS A 38 -14.02 2.28 -6.32
CA CYS A 38 -14.81 1.04 -6.25
C CYS A 38 -16.25 1.29 -5.82
N ASP A 39 -17.16 0.37 -6.06
CA ASP A 39 -18.52 0.42 -5.50
C ASP A 39 -18.86 -0.82 -4.66
N GLU A 40 -20.09 -0.89 -4.14
CA GLU A 40 -20.52 -2.05 -3.35
C GLU A 40 -20.50 -3.37 -4.15
N SER A 41 -20.60 -3.32 -5.47
CA SER A 41 -20.54 -4.49 -6.34
C SER A 41 -19.12 -5.04 -6.43
N ASP A 42 -18.12 -4.15 -6.52
CA ASP A 42 -16.71 -4.53 -6.45
C ASP A 42 -16.36 -5.18 -5.12
N VAL A 43 -16.82 -4.61 -4.00
CA VAL A 43 -16.61 -5.19 -2.67
C VAL A 43 -17.24 -6.58 -2.56
N ARG A 44 -18.47 -6.77 -3.07
CA ARG A 44 -19.11 -8.10 -3.11
C ARG A 44 -18.34 -9.09 -3.97
N GLN A 45 -17.78 -8.63 -5.08
CA GLN A 45 -16.95 -9.45 -5.93
C GLN A 45 -15.67 -9.89 -5.20
N TRP A 46 -14.97 -8.98 -4.52
CA TRP A 46 -13.78 -9.32 -3.74
C TRP A 46 -14.05 -10.27 -2.58
N ILE A 47 -15.20 -10.14 -1.93
CA ILE A 47 -15.65 -11.12 -0.93
C ILE A 47 -15.87 -12.49 -1.57
N THR A 48 -16.52 -12.53 -2.74
CA THR A 48 -16.80 -13.79 -3.46
C THR A 48 -15.52 -14.46 -3.96
N GLU A 49 -14.54 -13.68 -4.38
CA GLU A 49 -13.20 -14.13 -4.79
C GLU A 49 -12.33 -14.56 -3.60
N GLY A 50 -12.79 -14.33 -2.35
CA GLY A 50 -12.05 -14.64 -1.13
C GLY A 50 -10.86 -13.70 -0.89
N LYS A 51 -10.84 -12.54 -1.54
CA LYS A 51 -9.83 -11.48 -1.33
C LYS A 51 -10.08 -10.69 -0.05
N ILE A 52 -11.36 -10.55 0.33
CA ILE A 52 -11.80 -9.93 1.57
C ILE A 52 -12.64 -10.96 2.33
N LYS A 53 -12.33 -11.17 3.61
CA LYS A 53 -13.08 -12.02 4.52
C LYS A 53 -14.32 -11.28 4.99
N ALA A 54 -15.45 -11.96 4.85
CA ALA A 54 -16.71 -11.50 5.40
C ALA A 54 -17.52 -12.68 5.95
N SER A 55 -18.25 -12.41 7.03
CA SER A 55 -19.25 -13.32 7.58
C SER A 55 -20.64 -12.91 7.09
N LYS A 56 -21.46 -13.89 6.74
CA LYS A 56 -22.84 -13.62 6.34
C LYS A 56 -23.72 -13.51 7.58
N ASP A 57 -24.39 -12.36 7.74
CA ASP A 57 -25.38 -12.13 8.80
C ASP A 57 -26.75 -11.86 8.14
N GLY A 58 -27.55 -12.92 8.03
CA GLY A 58 -28.84 -12.88 7.34
C GLY A 58 -28.72 -12.48 5.86
N ASN A 59 -29.24 -11.30 5.50
CA ASN A 59 -29.15 -10.72 4.16
C ASN A 59 -27.97 -9.76 3.99
N ASN A 60 -27.19 -9.52 5.04
CA ASN A 60 -26.06 -8.59 5.07
C ASN A 60 -24.72 -9.35 5.16
N TYR A 61 -23.64 -8.62 4.89
CA TYR A 61 -22.27 -9.08 5.10
C TYR A 61 -21.63 -8.21 6.18
N LEU A 62 -20.97 -8.88 7.12
CA LEU A 62 -20.09 -8.28 8.13
C LEU A 62 -18.65 -8.51 7.65
N VAL A 63 -18.01 -7.44 7.23
CA VAL A 63 -16.66 -7.43 6.68
C VAL A 63 -15.67 -7.14 7.80
N ASP A 64 -14.59 -7.91 7.88
CA ASP A 64 -13.54 -7.75 8.88
C ASP A 64 -12.62 -6.58 8.48
N GLU A 65 -12.63 -5.47 9.22
CA GLU A 65 -11.82 -4.29 8.91
C GLU A 65 -10.31 -4.60 8.76
N PRO A 66 -9.67 -5.33 9.70
CA PRO A 66 -8.30 -5.82 9.53
C PRO A 66 -8.03 -6.47 8.17
N ASP A 67 -8.97 -7.27 7.66
CA ASP A 67 -8.79 -7.97 6.40
C ASP A 67 -8.92 -7.02 5.19
N VAL A 68 -9.74 -5.97 5.30
CA VAL A 68 -9.80 -4.89 4.30
C VAL A 68 -8.49 -4.10 4.27
N LEU A 69 -7.88 -3.84 5.43
CA LEU A 69 -6.59 -3.16 5.52
C LEU A 69 -5.45 -4.03 4.95
N ASP A 70 -5.45 -5.33 5.24
CA ASP A 70 -4.52 -6.29 4.64
C ASP A 70 -4.70 -6.35 3.11
N PHE A 71 -5.94 -6.33 2.64
CA PHE A 71 -6.27 -6.26 1.21
C PHE A 71 -5.74 -4.98 0.56
N LEU A 72 -5.90 -3.82 1.21
CA LEU A 72 -5.31 -2.55 0.75
C LEU A 72 -3.78 -2.60 0.70
N GLU A 73 -3.16 -3.23 1.68
CA GLU A 73 -1.71 -3.43 1.68
C GLU A 73 -1.27 -4.31 0.50
N ASP A 74 -1.99 -5.40 0.24
CA ASP A 74 -1.75 -6.28 -0.91
C ASP A 74 -1.96 -5.53 -2.24
N LEU A 75 -3.01 -4.71 -2.37
CA LEU A 75 -3.24 -3.85 -3.55
C LEU A 75 -2.09 -2.87 -3.78
N SER A 76 -1.56 -2.25 -2.72
CA SER A 76 -0.45 -1.29 -2.82
C SER A 76 0.84 -1.91 -3.36
N LYS A 77 0.99 -3.23 -3.24
CA LYS A 77 2.16 -3.98 -3.69
C LYS A 77 2.03 -4.49 -5.13
N VAL A 78 0.86 -4.38 -5.76
CA VAL A 78 0.65 -4.83 -7.15
C VAL A 78 1.61 -4.10 -8.09
N GLY A 79 2.33 -4.86 -8.93
CA GLY A 79 3.36 -4.33 -9.82
C GLY A 79 4.73 -4.11 -9.16
N SER A 80 4.84 -4.22 -7.84
CA SER A 80 6.12 -4.13 -7.11
C SER A 80 6.81 -5.49 -6.97
N ALA A 81 8.06 -5.51 -6.52
CA ALA A 81 8.74 -6.75 -6.16
C ALA A 81 8.11 -7.51 -4.97
N TYR A 82 7.13 -6.91 -4.29
CA TYR A 82 6.46 -7.47 -3.12
C TYR A 82 5.03 -7.95 -3.41
N GLU A 83 4.62 -7.96 -4.68
CA GLU A 83 3.33 -8.51 -5.10
C GLU A 83 3.20 -9.98 -4.69
N LYS A 84 2.05 -10.33 -4.13
CA LYS A 84 1.77 -11.67 -3.63
C LYS A 84 1.62 -12.66 -4.80
N GLY A 85 2.27 -13.82 -4.69
CA GLY A 85 2.13 -14.90 -5.68
C GLY A 85 3.03 -14.78 -6.90
N ILE A 86 3.95 -13.81 -6.95
CA ILE A 86 4.98 -13.76 -8.00
C ILE A 86 6.10 -14.77 -7.69
N ASP A 87 6.73 -15.28 -8.73
CA ASP A 87 7.88 -16.17 -8.61
C ASP A 87 9.17 -15.39 -8.28
N ASP A 88 10.17 -16.11 -7.77
CA ASP A 88 11.45 -15.52 -7.37
C ASP A 88 12.19 -14.84 -8.52
N GLN A 89 12.07 -15.33 -9.77
CA GLN A 89 12.73 -14.71 -10.91
C GLN A 89 12.07 -13.37 -11.25
N THR A 90 10.74 -13.31 -11.26
CA THR A 90 10.00 -12.06 -11.45
C THR A 90 10.33 -11.05 -10.33
N LYS A 91 10.43 -11.52 -9.09
CA LYS A 91 10.84 -10.68 -7.95
C LYS A 91 12.25 -10.12 -8.12
N ILE A 92 13.22 -10.95 -8.47
CA ILE A 92 14.61 -10.52 -8.72
C ILE A 92 14.65 -9.48 -9.85
N ALA A 93 13.97 -9.74 -10.97
CA ALA A 93 13.97 -8.82 -12.12
C ALA A 93 13.37 -7.44 -11.75
N ARG A 94 12.31 -7.40 -10.93
CA ARG A 94 11.71 -6.14 -10.45
C ARG A 94 12.68 -5.40 -9.51
N LEU A 95 13.34 -6.10 -8.59
CA LEU A 95 14.34 -5.50 -7.69
C LEU A 95 15.56 -4.96 -8.44
N GLU A 96 16.07 -5.70 -9.43
CA GLU A 96 17.20 -5.25 -10.24
C GLU A 96 16.86 -3.98 -11.03
N LYS A 97 15.64 -3.89 -11.55
CA LYS A 97 15.14 -2.69 -12.20
C LYS A 97 15.08 -1.51 -11.22
N GLU A 98 14.52 -1.72 -10.04
CA GLU A 98 14.42 -0.70 -8.99
C GLU A 98 15.80 -0.19 -8.55
N ILE A 99 16.76 -1.09 -8.29
CA ILE A 99 18.15 -0.73 -7.97
C ILE A 99 18.77 0.14 -9.06
N LYS A 100 18.54 -0.21 -10.34
CA LYS A 100 19.07 0.56 -11.47
C LYS A 100 18.46 1.97 -11.55
N GLU A 101 17.16 2.09 -11.29
CA GLU A 101 16.47 3.38 -11.27
C GLU A 101 16.96 4.25 -10.09
N LEU A 102 17.12 3.66 -8.91
CA LEU A 102 17.64 4.35 -7.73
C LEU A 102 19.08 4.83 -7.92
N HIS A 103 19.97 4.03 -8.51
CA HIS A 103 21.33 4.48 -8.81
C HIS A 103 21.33 5.69 -9.75
N LYS A 104 20.46 5.69 -10.77
CA LYS A 104 20.33 6.83 -11.68
C LYS A 104 19.82 8.08 -10.96
N GLU A 105 18.88 7.94 -10.04
CA GLU A 105 18.37 9.05 -9.24
C GLU A 105 19.46 9.62 -8.32
N VAL A 106 20.26 8.76 -7.68
CA VAL A 106 21.41 9.17 -6.86
C VAL A 106 22.42 9.95 -7.70
N GLU A 107 22.81 9.45 -8.87
CA GLU A 107 23.74 10.15 -9.77
C GLU A 107 23.21 11.52 -10.19
N GLN A 108 21.90 11.61 -10.47
CA GLN A 108 21.24 12.88 -10.80
C GLN A 108 21.27 13.86 -9.63
N LEU A 109 20.91 13.41 -8.44
CA LEU A 109 20.91 14.23 -7.22
C LEU A 109 22.32 14.69 -6.82
N GLU A 110 23.34 13.84 -6.99
CA GLU A 110 24.74 14.21 -6.77
C GLU A 110 25.18 15.30 -7.75
N CYS A 111 24.80 15.18 -9.01
CA CYS A 111 25.07 16.21 -10.03
C CYS A 111 24.34 17.52 -9.72
N GLU A 112 23.08 17.47 -9.31
CA GLU A 112 22.31 18.65 -8.90
C GLU A 112 22.92 19.33 -7.67
N LYS A 113 23.28 18.54 -6.66
CA LYS A 113 23.96 19.02 -5.46
C LYS A 113 25.26 19.74 -5.82
N LEU A 114 26.13 19.13 -6.63
CA LEU A 114 27.38 19.74 -7.06
C LEU A 114 27.14 21.08 -7.78
N ASN A 115 26.15 21.12 -8.69
CA ASN A 115 25.80 22.35 -9.39
C ASN A 115 25.30 23.45 -8.44
N LEU A 116 24.54 23.09 -7.40
CA LEU A 116 24.07 24.04 -6.40
C LEU A 116 25.21 24.52 -5.50
N GLU A 117 26.09 23.64 -5.06
CA GLU A 117 27.29 23.98 -4.29
C GLU A 117 28.17 24.99 -5.06
N LEU A 118 28.41 24.73 -6.35
CA LEU A 118 29.13 25.67 -7.24
C LEU A 118 28.42 27.03 -7.34
N LYS A 119 27.10 27.06 -7.50
CA LYS A 119 26.31 28.32 -7.54
C LYS A 119 26.38 29.09 -6.23
N LEU A 120 26.50 28.39 -5.10
CA LEU A 120 26.61 28.98 -3.78
C LEU A 120 28.06 29.35 -3.41
N GLY A 121 29.04 29.06 -4.28
CA GLY A 121 30.46 29.28 -4.00
C GLY A 121 31.03 28.32 -2.95
N ILE A 122 30.33 27.22 -2.67
CA ILE A 122 30.81 26.12 -1.82
C ILE A 122 31.68 25.25 -2.72
N LEU A 123 33.00 25.25 -2.48
CA LEU A 123 33.91 24.39 -3.23
C LEU A 123 33.79 22.95 -2.72
N PRO A 124 33.63 21.96 -3.62
CA PRO A 124 33.72 20.56 -3.24
C PRO A 124 35.15 20.26 -2.78
N PHE A 125 35.28 19.68 -1.59
CA PHE A 125 36.54 19.33 -0.93
C PHE A 125 37.16 18.06 -1.52
#